data_AF-A0A7Y9E7H9-F1
#
_entry.id   AF-A0A7Y9E7H9-F1
#
_cell.length_a   1.000
_cell.length_b   1.000
_cell.length_c   1.000
_cell.angle_alpha   90.00
_cell.angle_beta   90.00
_cell.angle_gamma   90.00
#
_symmetry.space_group_name_H-M   'P 1'
#
loop_
_entity.id
_entity.type
_entity.pdbx_description
1 polymer ?
#
loop_
_entity_poly.entity_id
_entity_poly.type
_entity_poly.pdbx_seq_one_letter_code
_entity_poly.pdbx_strand_id
1 'polypeptide(L)' 'MLRVTAGSDAHGASAVVPDPDGTAPGRGAHLHPTSECFDLAVRRKAFTRALRAGTGLSSTLVREYLDSWQAKP' A
#
# COMPACT_ATOMS: atom_id res chain seq x y z
N MET A 1 3.21 11.61 -4.34
CA MET A 1 3.50 10.44 -3.49
C MET A 1 2.21 9.94 -2.89
N LEU A 2 2.02 8.63 -2.88
CA LEU A 2 0.91 7.94 -2.21
C LEU A 2 1.39 7.46 -0.84
N ARG A 3 0.72 7.89 0.24
CA ARG A 3 0.92 7.27 1.55
C ARG A 3 0.17 5.94 1.59
N VAL A 4 0.77 4.94 2.22
CA VAL A 4 0.17 3.64 2.49
C VAL A 4 0.36 3.29 3.96
N THR A 5 -0.59 2.59 4.55
CA THR A 5 -0.59 2.20 5.97
C THR A 5 -0.84 0.71 6.12
N ALA A 6 -0.60 0.18 7.33
CA ALA A 6 -1.07 -1.16 7.68
C ALA A 6 -2.53 -1.09 8.12
N GLY A 7 -3.34 -1.99 7.59
CA GLY A 7 -4.74 -2.15 7.97
C GLY A 7 -5.20 -3.57 7.64
N SER A 8 -6.47 -3.70 7.28
CA SER A 8 -7.06 -4.97 6.86
C SER A 8 -7.84 -4.82 5.56
N ASP A 9 -7.95 -5.91 4.81
CA ASP A 9 -8.86 -6.01 3.67
C ASP A 9 -10.31 -6.23 4.11
N ALA A 10 -11.21 -6.39 3.13
CA ALA A 10 -12.63 -6.64 3.36
C ALA A 10 -12.93 -7.93 4.14
N HIS A 11 -11.97 -8.84 4.23
CA HIS A 11 -12.07 -10.11 4.96
C HIS A 11 -11.37 -10.06 6.33
N GLY A 12 -10.82 -8.90 6.72
CA GLY A 12 -10.11 -8.72 7.98
C GLY A 12 -8.64 -9.17 7.95
N ALA A 13 -8.14 -9.67 6.82
CA ALA A 13 -6.75 -10.10 6.69
C ALA A 13 -5.81 -8.89 6.57
N SER A 14 -4.61 -8.98 7.15
CA SER A 14 -3.66 -7.87 7.17
C SER A 14 -3.27 -7.43 5.75
N ALA A 15 -3.43 -6.15 5.48
CA ALA A 15 -3.18 -5.56 4.17
C ALA A 15 -2.46 -4.22 4.26
N VAL A 16 -1.78 -3.86 3.17
CA VAL A 16 -1.33 -2.50 2.88
C VAL A 16 -2.52 -1.74 2.31
N VAL A 17 -2.90 -0.64 2.97
CA VAL A 17 -4.07 0.16 2.58
C VAL A 17 -3.58 1.51 2.03
N PRO A 18 -4.07 1.97 0.87
CA PRO A 18 -3.84 3.32 0.37
C PRO A 18 -4.42 4.37 1.31
N ASP A 19 -3.67 5.43 1.56
CA ASP A 19 -4.12 6.59 2.33
C ASP A 19 -3.75 7.88 1.60
N PRO A 20 -4.45 8.19 0.49
CA PRO A 20 -4.11 9.34 -0.35
C PRO A 20 -4.24 10.68 0.38
N ASP A 21 -5.17 10.79 1.33
CA ASP A 21 -5.42 12.01 2.10
C ASP A 21 -4.51 12.13 3.34
N GLY A 22 -3.75 11.09 3.67
CA GLY A 22 -2.80 11.12 4.79
C GLY A 22 -3.47 11.13 6.16
N THR A 23 -4.71 10.64 6.27
CA THR A 23 -5.54 10.77 7.49
C THR A 23 -5.52 9.52 8.36
N ALA A 24 -5.08 8.38 7.82
CA ALA A 24 -5.11 7.13 8.57
C ALA A 24 -4.14 7.16 9.77
N PRO A 25 -4.57 6.68 10.95
CA PRO A 25 -3.75 6.68 12.15
C PRO A 25 -2.58 5.69 12.02
N GLY A 26 -1.52 5.93 12.80
CA GLY A 26 -0.39 5.00 12.92
C GLY A 26 0.69 5.16 11.84
N ARG A 27 1.51 4.12 11.70
CA ARG A 27 2.70 4.15 10.85
C ARG A 27 2.32 4.06 9.38
N GLY A 28 2.83 5.00 8.58
CA GLY A 28 2.72 4.97 7.13
C GLY A 28 4.07 4.84 6.43
N ALA A 29 4.02 4.43 5.16
CA ALA A 29 5.11 4.47 4.20
C ALA A 29 4.68 5.28 2.98
N HIS A 30 5.64 5.79 2.22
CA HIS A 30 5.35 6.52 0.99
C HIS A 30 5.81 5.72 -0.23
N LEU A 31 4.99 5.72 -1.26
CA LEU A 31 5.22 5.09 -2.54
C LEU A 31 5.04 6.13 -3.64
N HIS A 32 5.84 6.07 -4.70
CA HIS A 32 5.51 6.82 -5.91
C HIS A 32 4.31 6.14 -6.58
N PRO A 33 3.28 6.88 -7.02
CA PRO A 33 2.05 6.27 -7.53
C PRO A 33 2.20 5.75 -8.97
N THR A 34 3.18 4.87 -9.19
CA THR A 34 3.45 4.20 -10.46
C THR A 34 3.53 2.69 -10.24
N SER A 35 3.14 1.92 -11.26
CA SER A 35 3.15 0.45 -11.21
C SER A 35 4.57 -0.09 -10.99
N GLU A 36 5.57 0.52 -11.64
CA GLU A 36 6.98 0.13 -11.51
C GLU A 36 7.51 0.26 -10.07
N CYS A 37 7.18 1.37 -9.40
CA CYS A 37 7.57 1.59 -8.01
C CYS A 37 6.86 0.62 -7.07
N PHE A 38 5.59 0.31 -7.35
CA PHE A 38 4.83 -0.70 -6.63
C PHE A 38 5.46 -2.10 -6.77
N ASP A 39 5.74 -2.55 -8.00
CA ASP A 39 6.30 -3.87 -8.26
C ASP A 39 7.67 -4.03 -7.59
N LEU A 40 8.49 -2.98 -7.62
CA LEU A 40 9.76 -2.95 -6.92
C LEU A 40 9.58 -3.06 -5.40
N ALA A 41 8.60 -2.37 -4.83
CA ALA A 41 8.28 -2.42 -3.40
C ALA A 41 7.81 -3.82 -2.97
N VAL A 42 6.95 -4.47 -3.75
CA VAL A 42 6.48 -5.85 -3.52
C VAL A 42 7.66 -6.82 -3.59
N ARG A 43 8.42 -6.79 -4.69
CA ARG A 43 9.59 -7.68 -4.90
C ARG A 43 10.61 -7.59 -3.77
N ARG A 44 10.82 -6.38 -3.23
CA ARG A 44 11.78 -6.11 -2.14
C ARG A 44 11.19 -6.27 -0.74
N LYS A 45 9.94 -6.73 -0.61
CA LYS A 45 9.21 -6.83 0.67
C LYS A 45 9.32 -5.51 1.46
N ALA A 46 9.15 -4.38 0.77
CA ALA A 46 9.38 -3.05 1.34
C ALA A 46 8.28 -2.68 2.34
N PHE A 47 7.03 -3.02 2.06
CA PHE A 47 5.88 -2.67 2.90
C PHE A 47 5.94 -3.34 4.28
N THR A 48 6.23 -4.64 4.35
CA THR A 48 6.39 -5.35 5.63
C THR A 48 7.46 -4.72 6.50
N ARG A 49 8.61 -4.35 5.89
CA ARG A 49 9.70 -3.66 6.61
C ARG A 49 9.31 -2.25 7.05
N ALA A 50 8.75 -1.44 6.15
CA ALA A 50 8.43 -0.04 6.41
C ALA A 50 7.29 0.11 7.43
N LEU A 51 6.28 -0.76 7.37
CA LEU A 51 5.11 -0.75 8.25
C LEU A 51 5.32 -1.57 9.52
N ARG A 52 6.43 -2.32 9.64
CA ARG A 52 6.73 -3.23 10.75
C ARG A 52 5.63 -4.27 10.98
N ALA A 53 5.03 -4.75 9.89
CA ALA A 53 4.00 -5.77 9.93
C ALA A 53 4.60 -7.19 9.89
N GLY A 54 3.84 -8.17 10.36
CA GLY A 54 4.18 -9.59 10.24
C GLY A 54 4.21 -10.09 8.80
N THR A 55 4.46 -11.39 8.62
CA THR A 55 4.43 -12.05 7.31
C THR A 55 3.01 -12.08 6.74
N GLY A 56 2.87 -12.12 5.41
CA GLY A 56 1.57 -12.28 4.75
C GLY A 56 0.79 -10.98 4.53
N LEU A 57 1.44 -9.81 4.62
CA LEU A 57 0.80 -8.54 4.33
C LEU A 57 0.44 -8.44 2.83
N SER A 58 -0.86 -8.49 2.52
CA SER A 58 -1.36 -8.34 1.16
C SER A 58 -1.17 -6.91 0.66
N SER A 59 -0.80 -6.73 -0.61
CA SER A 59 -0.66 -5.41 -1.24
C SER A 59 -1.69 -5.17 -2.36
N THR A 60 -2.71 -6.03 -2.46
CA THR A 60 -3.71 -5.99 -3.53
C THR A 60 -4.47 -4.67 -3.57
N LEU A 61 -4.89 -4.13 -2.42
CA LEU A 61 -5.62 -2.86 -2.35
C LEU A 61 -4.80 -1.68 -2.90
N VAL A 62 -3.47 -1.71 -2.78
CA VAL A 62 -2.60 -0.69 -3.37
C VAL A 62 -2.51 -0.85 -4.89
N ARG A 63 -2.44 -2.08 -5.41
CA ARG A 63 -2.48 -2.34 -6.86
C ARG A 63 -3.77 -1.81 -7.48
N GLU A 64 -4.91 -2.19 -6.91
CA GLU A 64 -6.24 -1.76 -7.36
C GLU A 64 -6.39 -0.23 -7.31
N TYR A 65 -5.92 0.40 -6.23
CA TYR A 65 -5.93 1.85 -6.13
C TYR A 65 -5.08 2.51 -7.23
N LEU A 66 -3.86 2.03 -7.47
CA LEU A 66 -2.98 2.58 -8.51
C LEU A 66 -3.60 2.44 -9.91
N ASP A 67 -4.28 1.33 -10.19
CA ASP A 67 -4.98 1.12 -11.46
C ASP A 67 -6.13 2.10 -11.63
N SER A 68 -6.90 2.35 -10.56
CA SER A 68 -7.95 3.37 -10.56
C SER A 68 -7.40 4.80 -10.67
N TRP A 69 -6.20 5.03 -10.13
CA TRP A 69 -5.55 6.34 -10.10
C TRP A 69 -4.97 6.72 -11.46
N GLN A 70 -4.41 5.76 -12.18
CA GLN A 70 -3.89 5.94 -13.54
C GLN A 70 -5.01 6.06 -14.59
N ALA A 71 -6.22 5.60 -14.28
CA ALA A 71 -7.41 5.78 -15.11
C ALA A 71 -8.02 7.21 -15.02
N LYS A 72 -7.49 8.08 -14.14
CA LYS A 72 -7.95 9.46 -14.00
C LYS A 72 -7.32 10.32 -15.11
N PRO A 73 -8.14 11.03 -15.93
CA PRO A 73 -7.65 11.85 -17.04
C PRO A 73 -6.85 13.07 -16.58
#